data_AF-A0A9N8CS65-F1
#
_entry.id   AF-A0A9N8CS65-F1
#
_cell.length_a   1.000
_cell.length_b   1.000
_cell.length_c   1.000
_cell.angle_alpha   90.00
_cell.angle_beta   90.00
_cell.angle_gamma   90.00
#
_symmetry.space_group_name_H-M   'P 1'
#
loop_
_entity.id
_entity.type
_entity.pdbx_description
1 polymer ?
#
loop_
_entity_poly.entity_id
_entity_poly.type
_entity_poly.pdbx_seq_one_letter_code
_entity_poly.pdbx_strand_id
1 'polypeptide(L)' 'MSEHQPFEAMKQFDDKGAEFWSARELAPLLEYKEWRNFQKVIMKATVSCESSG' A
#
# COMPACT_ATOMS: atom_id res chain seq x y z
N MET A 1 22.52 -9.77 5.91
CA MET A 1 22.05 -8.55 6.60
C MET A 1 20.61 -8.41 6.23
N SER A 2 19.70 -8.34 7.21
CA SER A 2 18.30 -8.63 6.95
C SER A 2 17.66 -7.57 6.03
N GLU A 3 17.36 -7.96 4.78
CA GLU A 3 16.55 -7.22 3.82
C GLU A 3 15.08 -7.23 4.25
N HIS A 4 14.80 -6.84 5.50
CA HIS A 4 13.44 -6.65 5.98
C HIS A 4 12.88 -5.37 5.36
N GLN A 5 12.48 -5.57 4.10
CA GLN A 5 11.28 -5.07 3.43
C GLN A 5 10.96 -3.61 3.76
N PRO A 6 11.21 -2.65 2.84
CA PRO A 6 10.83 -1.25 3.04
C PRO A 6 9.38 -1.09 3.53
N PHE A 7 8.48 -2.00 3.13
CA PHE A 7 7.10 -2.07 3.60
C PHE A 7 6.96 -2.16 5.13
N GLU A 8 7.74 -3.01 5.81
CA GLU A 8 7.63 -3.15 7.27
C GLU A 8 8.05 -1.88 8.01
N ALA A 9 9.02 -1.13 7.47
CA ALA A 9 9.47 0.13 8.04
C ALA A 9 8.44 1.28 7.89
N MET A 10 7.51 1.16 6.95
CA MET A 10 6.45 2.14 6.66
C MET A 10 5.09 1.76 7.24
N LYS A 11 5.04 0.67 8.00
CA LYS A 11 3.84 0.23 8.70
C LYS A 11 3.41 1.28 9.73
N GLN A 12 2.14 1.62 9.69
CA GLN A 12 1.48 2.51 10.64
C GLN A 12 0.35 1.75 11.34
N PHE A 13 -0.08 2.25 12.49
CA PHE A 13 -1.18 1.68 13.26
C PHE A 13 -2.25 2.75 13.46
N ASP A 14 -3.51 2.38 13.25
CA ASP A 14 -4.63 3.26 13.56
C ASP A 14 -4.92 3.26 15.07
N ASP A 15 -5.91 4.06 15.50
CA ASP A 15 -6.31 4.15 16.91
C ASP A 15 -6.81 2.82 17.49
N LYS A 16 -7.13 1.84 16.64
CA LYS A 16 -7.59 0.49 17.01
C LYS A 16 -6.46 -0.54 16.96
N GLY A 17 -5.24 -0.12 16.63
CA GLY A 17 -4.09 -1.01 16.48
C GLY A 17 -4.10 -1.83 15.19
N ALA A 18 -4.91 -1.45 14.20
CA ALA A 18 -4.90 -2.09 12.88
C ALA A 18 -3.74 -1.54 12.04
N GLU A 19 -3.01 -2.45 11.38
CA GLU A 19 -1.90 -2.11 10.51
C GLU A 19 -2.40 -1.47 9.20
N PHE A 20 -1.80 -0.35 8.81
CA PHE A 20 -2.04 0.28 7.52
C PHE A 20 -0.77 0.92 6.95
N TRP A 21 -0.82 1.25 5.67
CA TRP A 21 0.25 1.95 4.97
C TRP A 21 -0.30 3.13 4.19
N SER A 22 0.46 4.22 4.15
CA SER A 22 0.14 5.35 3.29
C SER A 22 0.39 4.99 1.83
N ALA A 23 -0.67 4.93 1.03
CA ALA A 23 -0.56 4.70 -0.41
C ALA A 23 0.35 5.74 -1.10
N ARG A 24 0.39 6.98 -0.62
CA ARG A 24 1.26 8.04 -1.16
C ARG A 24 2.74 7.74 -0.97
N GLU A 25 3.11 7.14 0.15
CA GLU A 25 4.48 6.75 0.47
C GLU A 25 4.87 5.45 -0.23
N LEU A 26 3.91 4.56 -0.44
CA LEU A 26 4.11 3.29 -1.18
C LEU A 26 4.34 3.49 -2.68
N ALA A 27 3.70 4.48 -3.30
CA ALA A 27 3.78 4.71 -4.74
C ALA A 27 5.23 4.77 -5.28
N PRO A 28 6.16 5.59 -4.74
CA PRO A 28 7.54 5.65 -5.24
C PRO A 28 8.34 4.37 -5.00
N LEU A 29 8.03 3.58 -3.96
CA LEU A 29 8.73 2.31 -3.68
C LEU A 29 8.35 1.20 -4.64
N LEU A 30 7.11 1.26 -5.12
CA LEU A 30 6.61 0.41 -6.19
C LEU A 30 6.91 1.01 -7.57
N GLU A 31 7.82 1.99 -7.62
CA GLU A 31 8.33 2.63 -8.84
C GLU A 31 7.26 3.38 -9.66
N TYR A 32 6.14 3.76 -9.05
CA TYR A 32 5.13 4.60 -9.68
C TYR A 32 5.53 6.08 -9.63
N LYS A 33 5.96 6.59 -10.78
CA LYS A 33 6.30 8.02 -10.97
C LYS A 33 5.08 8.94 -10.90
N GLU A 34 3.91 8.45 -11.35
CA GLU A 34 2.68 9.23 -11.39
C GLU A 34 1.59 8.63 -10.50
N TRP A 35 1.10 9.44 -9.56
CA TRP A 35 0.03 9.04 -8.63
C TRP A 35 -1.23 8.51 -9.33
N ARG A 36 -1.61 9.09 -10.48
CA ARG A 36 -2.81 8.67 -11.22
C ARG A 36 -2.75 7.22 -11.69
N ASN A 37 -1.55 6.71 -12.00
CA ASN A 37 -1.36 5.32 -12.40
C ASN A 37 -1.46 4.39 -11.19
N PHE A 38 -0.88 4.79 -10.07
CA PHE A 38 -0.96 4.02 -8.82
C PHE A 38 -2.39 3.97 -8.27
N GLN A 39 -3.13 5.08 -8.32
CA GLN A 39 -4.52 5.14 -7.88
C GLN A 39 -5.42 4.13 -8.62
N LYS A 40 -5.18 3.91 -9.92
CA LYS A 40 -5.91 2.88 -10.70
C LYS A 40 -5.65 1.47 -10.18
N VAL A 41 -4.42 1.19 -9.76
CA VAL A 41 -4.03 -0.12 -9.21
C VAL A 41 -4.69 -0.36 -7.86
N ILE A 42 -4.68 0.64 -6.97
CA ILE A 42 -5.37 0.57 -5.68
C ILE A 42 -6.86 0.27 -5.90
N MET A 43 -7.51 1.01 -6.79
CA MET A 43 -8.94 0.83 -7.06
C MET A 43 -9.26 -0.57 -7.59
N LYS A 44 -8.42 -1.14 -8.46
CA LYS A 44 -8.56 -2.53 -8.91
C LYS A 44 -8.40 -3.51 -7.76
N ALA A 45 -7.41 -3.30 -6.88
CA ALA A 45 -7.20 -4.16 -5.72
C ALA A 45 -8.40 -4.13 -4.76
N THR A 46 -8.98 -2.97 -4.51
CA THR A 46 -10.21 -2.82 -3.71
C THR A 46 -11.36 -3.64 -4.29
N VAL A 47 -11.64 -3.49 -5.59
CA VAL A 47 -12.70 -4.25 -6.27
C VAL A 47 -12.42 -5.75 -6.21
N SER A 48 -11.17 -6.17 -6.41
CA SER A 48 -10.79 -7.58 -6.30
C SER A 48 -11.07 -8.15 -4.90
N CYS A 49 -10.75 -7.41 -3.84
CA CYS A 49 -11.07 -7.81 -2.46
C CYS A 49 -12.58 -7.93 -2.23
N GLU A 50 -13.38 -7.00 -2.76
CA GLU A 50 -14.85 -7.03 -2.64
C GLU A 50 -15.46 -8.19 -3.44
N SER A 51 -14.91 -8.49 -4.62
CA SER A 51 -15.41 -9.55 -5.51
C SER A 51 -14.97 -10.97 -5.11
N SER A 52 -14.01 -11.10 -4.19
CA SER A 52 -13.48 -12.39 -3.73
C SER A 52 -14.26 -12.97 -2.53
N GLY A 53 -15.49 -12.50 -2.31
CA GLY A 53 -16.42 -12.98 -1.28
C GLY A 53 -17.16 -14.24 -1.68
#